data_AF-R5NR44-F1
#
_entry.id   AF-R5NR44-F1
#
_cell.length_a   1.000
_cell.length_b   1.000
_cell.length_c   1.000
_cell.angle_alpha   90.00
_cell.angle_beta   90.00
_cell.angle_gamma   90.00
#
_symmetry.space_group_name_H-M   'P 1'
#
loop_
_entity.id
_entity.type
_entity.pdbx_description
1 polymer ?
#
loop_
_entity_poly.entity_id
_entity_poly.type
_entity_poly.pdbx_seq_one_letter_code
_entity_poly.pdbx_strand_id
1 'polypeptide(L)'
;MRLFVLIGFCWLATSVFAQEEKIKWLTLEEAERQYAKEPRPMIIDIYTDWCGWCKHMDKMTYGQPTIVSFINRYFYPVKINAESADTMQFRGKIYPPLKNGERYISSLAAEMLKGKMSYPTTVFLYDKENVNIVVPGYLDVAKMEAFLIYFTENAYFSTNINDFIVDFEQVFTPGKEMQENRPEPYWTSFQDLENKQKAENKKVLLYLSAPWSNSSKMMEQLVFPDSTFSSIAQKYYYCLHLDVLSQDTLTFMTHRFANAGKENNNLHQLAIALSDKILRVPSIYIFDEEGKLMESLYFYLDRGKGDMILDYIGSDTYKNMTWTDYVKMKSKEGF
;
A
#
# COMPACT_ATOMS: atom_id res chain seq x y z
N MET A 1 -72.52 -0.83 -26.74
CA MET A 1 -71.47 0.22 -26.76
C MET A 1 -70.40 -0.20 -25.73
N ARG A 2 -69.28 -0.76 -26.17
CA ARG A 2 -68.20 -1.26 -25.29
C ARG A 2 -67.21 -0.12 -25.03
N LEU A 3 -67.10 0.31 -23.78
CA LEU A 3 -66.21 1.37 -23.34
C LEU A 3 -64.86 0.75 -22.95
N PHE A 4 -63.82 0.99 -23.76
CA PHE A 4 -62.45 0.62 -23.41
C PHE A 4 -61.82 1.76 -22.59
N VAL A 5 -61.47 1.48 -21.33
CA VAL A 5 -60.69 2.38 -20.47
C VAL A 5 -59.22 2.03 -20.64
N LEU A 6 -58.48 2.88 -21.34
CA LEU A 6 -57.02 2.83 -21.46
C LEU A 6 -56.40 3.42 -20.19
N ILE A 7 -55.93 2.55 -19.29
CA ILE A 7 -55.12 2.96 -18.14
C ILE A 7 -53.68 3.14 -18.64
N GLY A 8 -53.27 4.40 -18.81
CA GLY A 8 -51.90 4.77 -19.14
C GLY A 8 -50.98 4.50 -17.95
N PHE A 9 -50.10 3.51 -18.09
CA PHE A 9 -49.01 3.21 -17.16
C PHE A 9 -47.91 4.26 -17.33
N CYS A 10 -47.90 5.28 -16.47
CA CYS A 10 -46.87 6.31 -16.46
C CYS A 10 -45.60 5.74 -15.79
N TRP A 11 -44.64 5.33 -16.61
CA TRP A 11 -43.33 4.87 -16.16
C TRP A 11 -42.48 6.09 -15.79
N LEU A 12 -42.57 6.52 -14.52
CA LEU A 12 -41.68 7.51 -13.93
C LEU A 12 -40.29 6.90 -13.81
N ALA A 13 -39.45 7.13 -14.83
CA ALA A 13 -38.02 6.87 -14.75
C ALA A 13 -37.41 7.83 -13.73
N THR A 14 -37.24 7.38 -12.49
CA THR A 14 -36.42 8.08 -11.51
C THR A 14 -34.96 7.92 -11.92
N SER A 15 -34.41 8.93 -12.59
CA SER A 15 -32.97 9.08 -12.75
C SER A 15 -32.35 9.22 -11.37
N VAL A 16 -31.76 8.15 -10.86
CA VAL A 16 -30.88 8.23 -9.69
C VAL A 16 -29.63 8.97 -10.17
N PHE A 17 -29.59 10.28 -9.95
CA PHE A 17 -28.34 11.02 -10.06
C PHE A 17 -27.41 10.47 -8.99
N ALA A 18 -26.42 9.67 -9.40
CA ALA A 18 -25.31 9.33 -8.53
C ALA A 18 -24.65 10.66 -8.11
N GLN A 19 -24.79 11.02 -6.84
CA GLN A 19 -24.17 12.22 -6.32
C GLN A 19 -22.65 12.02 -6.43
N GLU A 20 -21.98 12.91 -7.15
CA GLU A 20 -20.52 12.91 -7.26
C GLU A 20 -19.94 13.14 -5.85
N GLU A 21 -19.48 12.05 -5.22
CA GLU A 21 -18.88 12.13 -3.90
C GLU A 21 -17.58 12.96 -4.01
N LYS A 22 -17.35 13.86 -3.05
CA LYS A 22 -16.15 14.69 -2.96
C LYS A 22 -15.31 14.26 -1.77
N ILE A 23 -14.03 14.65 -1.77
CA ILE A 23 -13.17 14.49 -0.59
C ILE A 23 -13.78 15.26 0.58
N LYS A 24 -13.88 14.58 1.73
CA LYS A 24 -14.41 15.10 2.99
C LYS A 24 -13.28 15.78 3.76
N TRP A 25 -12.86 16.93 3.26
CA TRP A 25 -11.80 17.74 3.88
C TRP A 25 -12.14 18.08 5.34
N LEU A 26 -11.21 17.80 6.24
CA LEU A 26 -11.31 18.07 7.65
C LEU A 26 -10.62 19.39 7.99
N THR A 27 -11.04 20.00 9.10
CA THR A 27 -10.17 20.97 9.78
C THR A 27 -8.98 20.23 10.37
N LEU A 28 -7.88 20.95 10.58
CA LEU A 28 -6.68 20.37 11.18
C LEU A 28 -6.97 19.79 12.58
N GLU A 29 -7.76 20.50 13.38
CA GLU A 29 -8.19 20.05 14.71
C GLU A 29 -9.01 18.74 14.64
N GLU A 30 -9.93 18.62 13.69
CA GLU A 30 -10.73 17.41 13.54
C GLU A 30 -9.87 16.23 13.06
N ALA A 31 -8.92 16.47 12.16
CA ALA A 31 -7.95 15.46 11.75
C ALA A 31 -7.10 14.97 12.94
N GLU A 32 -6.58 15.87 13.79
CA GLU A 32 -5.84 15.50 15.00
C GLU A 32 -6.70 14.72 16.00
N ARG A 33 -7.95 15.13 16.18
CA ARG A 33 -8.90 14.47 17.08
C ARG A 33 -9.23 13.05 16.62
N GLN A 34 -9.42 12.84 15.31
CA GLN A 34 -9.66 11.51 14.75
C GLN A 34 -8.40 10.66 14.80
N TYR A 35 -7.24 11.24 14.46
CA TYR A 35 -5.94 10.57 14.56
C TYR A 35 -5.63 10.03 15.96
N ALA A 36 -5.95 10.80 17.00
CA ALA A 36 -5.77 10.37 18.39
C ALA A 36 -6.62 9.15 18.78
N LYS A 37 -7.75 8.92 18.08
CA LYS A 37 -8.64 7.77 18.31
C LYS A 37 -8.24 6.56 17.45
N GLU A 38 -7.93 6.81 16.19
CA GLU A 38 -7.60 5.79 15.19
C GLU A 38 -6.46 6.30 14.31
N PRO A 39 -5.20 5.94 14.60
CA PRO A 39 -4.06 6.42 13.83
C PRO A 39 -4.15 5.99 12.36
N ARG A 40 -4.33 6.97 11.47
CA ARG A 40 -4.30 6.84 10.00
C ARG A 40 -3.50 7.97 9.37
N PRO A 41 -2.87 7.76 8.20
CA PRO A 41 -2.11 8.82 7.55
C PRO A 41 -2.96 10.07 7.27
N MET A 42 -2.37 11.26 7.41
CA MET A 42 -2.96 12.51 6.94
C MET A 42 -2.45 12.82 5.54
N ILE A 43 -3.34 13.31 4.67
CA ILE A 43 -2.99 13.90 3.38
C ILE A 43 -3.33 15.38 3.42
N ILE A 44 -2.32 16.24 3.33
CA ILE A 44 -2.48 17.68 3.48
C ILE A 44 -2.17 18.35 2.14
N ASP A 45 -3.19 18.97 1.54
CA ASP A 45 -3.04 19.78 0.34
C ASP A 45 -2.73 21.23 0.72
N ILE A 46 -1.51 21.67 0.40
CA ILE A 46 -1.05 23.05 0.60
C ILE A 46 -1.22 23.83 -0.71
N TYR A 47 -2.13 24.80 -0.68
CA TYR A 47 -2.59 25.52 -1.87
C TYR A 47 -2.67 27.03 -1.64
N THR A 48 -2.99 27.78 -2.70
CA THR A 48 -3.42 29.20 -2.64
C THR A 48 -4.60 29.44 -3.57
N ASP A 49 -5.40 30.47 -3.30
CA ASP A 49 -6.65 30.72 -4.05
C ASP A 49 -6.42 31.10 -5.53
N TRP A 50 -5.27 31.68 -5.85
CA TRP A 50 -4.88 32.09 -7.21
C TRP A 50 -4.12 31.00 -7.97
N CYS A 51 -3.72 29.91 -7.32
CA CYS A 51 -2.93 28.85 -7.94
C CYS A 51 -3.76 28.05 -8.96
N GLY A 52 -3.44 28.21 -10.25
CA GLY A 52 -4.11 27.49 -11.34
C GLY A 52 -3.90 25.98 -11.29
N TRP A 53 -2.68 25.53 -11.00
CA TRP A 53 -2.37 24.09 -10.88
C TRP A 53 -3.06 23.42 -9.69
N CYS A 54 -3.33 24.16 -8.61
CA CYS A 54 -4.09 23.68 -7.46
C CYS A 54 -5.54 23.39 -7.87
N LYS A 55 -6.17 24.33 -8.59
CA LYS A 55 -7.52 24.14 -9.15
C LYS A 55 -7.57 23.02 -10.19
N HIS A 56 -6.49 22.85 -10.96
CA HIS A 56 -6.36 21.75 -11.90
C HIS A 56 -6.30 20.39 -11.17
N MET A 57 -5.50 20.29 -10.10
CA MET A 57 -5.41 19.09 -9.25
C MET A 57 -6.74 18.75 -8.57
N ASP A 58 -7.44 19.77 -8.08
CA ASP A 58 -8.78 19.62 -7.50
C ASP A 58 -9.77 18.97 -8.47
N LYS A 59 -9.71 19.36 -9.74
CA LYS A 59 -10.61 18.84 -10.77
C LYS A 59 -10.17 17.47 -11.31
N MET A 60 -8.88 17.34 -11.63
CA MET A 60 -8.38 16.21 -12.41
C MET A 60 -7.97 15.02 -11.56
N THR A 61 -7.54 15.25 -10.32
CA THR A 61 -7.01 14.22 -9.42
C THR A 61 -7.94 14.00 -8.24
N TYR A 62 -8.21 15.05 -7.44
CA TYR A 62 -9.12 14.95 -6.30
C TYR A 62 -10.61 14.85 -6.69
N GLY A 63 -10.93 15.06 -7.97
CA GLY A 63 -12.24 14.80 -8.54
C GLY A 63 -12.43 13.36 -9.02
N GLN A 64 -11.38 12.53 -9.09
CA GLN A 64 -11.53 11.15 -9.53
C GLN A 64 -12.25 10.30 -8.48
N PRO A 65 -13.33 9.57 -8.82
CA PRO A 65 -14.11 8.81 -7.85
C PRO A 65 -13.29 7.78 -7.04
N THR A 66 -12.29 7.15 -7.69
CA THR A 66 -11.38 6.20 -7.02
C THR A 66 -10.54 6.90 -5.96
N ILE A 67 -9.91 8.03 -6.31
CA ILE A 67 -9.13 8.87 -5.39
C ILE A 67 -9.98 9.38 -4.23
N VAL A 68 -11.17 9.90 -4.51
CA VAL A 68 -12.10 10.38 -3.48
C VAL A 68 -12.42 9.30 -2.47
N SER A 69 -12.88 8.15 -2.95
CA SER A 69 -13.27 7.01 -2.10
C SER A 69 -12.10 6.55 -1.25
N PHE A 70 -10.91 6.44 -1.85
CA PHE A 70 -9.72 5.96 -1.19
C PHE A 70 -9.23 6.92 -0.10
N ILE A 71 -9.15 8.23 -0.41
CA ILE A 71 -8.76 9.25 0.56
C ILE A 71 -9.76 9.29 1.73
N ASN A 72 -11.06 9.35 1.44
CA ASN A 72 -12.10 9.40 2.49
C ASN A 72 -12.08 8.16 3.40
N ARG A 73 -11.68 7.01 2.87
CA ARG A 73 -11.64 5.74 3.61
C ARG A 73 -10.40 5.62 4.49
N TYR A 74 -9.23 5.95 3.94
CA TYR A 74 -7.95 5.55 4.55
C TYR A 74 -7.11 6.71 5.08
N PHE A 75 -7.47 7.96 4.77
CA PHE A 75 -6.70 9.13 5.16
C PHE A 75 -7.54 10.13 5.95
N TYR A 76 -6.86 11.01 6.66
CA TYR A 76 -7.42 12.27 7.15
C TYR A 76 -7.01 13.40 6.20
N PRO A 77 -7.89 13.79 5.25
CA PRO A 77 -7.59 14.85 4.29
C PRO A 77 -7.74 16.23 4.91
N VAL A 78 -6.74 17.09 4.77
CA VAL A 78 -6.76 18.49 5.23
C VAL A 78 -6.32 19.40 4.10
N LYS A 79 -6.91 20.60 4.03
CA LYS A 79 -6.47 21.68 3.15
C LYS A 79 -5.92 22.84 3.95
N ILE A 80 -4.75 23.34 3.55
CA ILE A 80 -4.10 24.50 4.15
C ILE A 80 -3.88 25.53 3.06
N ASN A 81 -4.54 26.68 3.19
CA ASN A 81 -4.21 27.84 2.39
C ASN A 81 -2.90 28.46 2.91
N ALA A 82 -1.85 28.42 2.11
CA ALA A 82 -0.53 28.88 2.49
C ALA A 82 -0.43 30.41 2.67
N GLU A 83 -1.41 31.17 2.18
CA GLU A 83 -1.51 32.63 2.37
C GLU A 83 -2.59 33.03 3.40
N SER A 84 -3.09 32.08 4.21
CA SER A 84 -4.04 32.41 5.27
C SER A 84 -3.42 33.32 6.35
N ALA A 85 -4.24 34.25 6.85
CA ALA A 85 -3.95 35.10 8.00
C ALA A 85 -4.41 34.46 9.34
N ASP A 86 -4.89 33.22 9.32
CA ASP A 86 -5.37 32.54 10.51
C ASP A 86 -4.22 32.00 11.35
N THR A 87 -4.41 32.01 12.67
CA THR A 87 -3.53 31.26 13.58
C THR A 87 -3.95 29.81 13.59
N MET A 88 -3.03 28.91 13.28
CA MET A 88 -3.27 27.46 13.26
C MET A 88 -2.66 26.81 14.50
N GLN A 89 -3.20 25.67 14.91
CA GLN A 89 -2.60 24.82 15.94
C GLN A 89 -2.39 23.43 15.37
N PHE A 90 -1.21 22.87 15.60
CA PHE A 90 -0.87 21.51 15.17
C PHE A 90 0.13 20.91 16.14
N ARG A 91 -0.11 19.68 16.59
CA ARG A 91 0.73 18.92 17.54
C ARG A 91 1.03 19.72 18.81
N GLY A 92 0.03 20.44 19.32
CA GLY A 92 0.16 21.28 20.50
C GLY A 92 0.97 22.58 20.30
N LYS A 93 1.51 22.84 19.10
CA LYS A 93 2.22 24.08 18.77
C LYS A 93 1.28 25.06 18.07
N ILE A 94 1.40 26.34 18.43
CA ILE A 94 0.66 27.45 17.83
C ILE A 94 1.49 28.06 16.70
N TYR A 95 0.84 28.26 15.56
CA TYR A 95 1.40 28.76 14.30
C TYR A 95 0.70 30.08 13.92
N PRO A 96 1.17 31.24 14.43
CA PRO A 96 0.65 32.53 14.00
C PRO A 96 1.07 32.83 12.56
N PRO A 97 0.29 33.59 11.78
CA PRO A 97 0.66 33.94 10.41
C PRO A 97 1.92 34.83 10.37
N LEU A 98 2.73 34.67 9.34
CA LEU A 98 3.90 35.52 9.08
C LEU A 98 3.52 36.63 8.11
N LYS A 99 3.90 37.86 8.40
CA LYS A 99 3.73 38.98 7.47
C LYS A 99 4.79 38.90 6.37
N ASN A 100 4.37 38.91 5.11
CA ASN A 100 5.22 38.97 3.93
C ASN A 100 4.77 40.12 3.01
N GLY A 101 5.31 41.31 3.26
CA GLY A 101 4.84 42.54 2.62
C GLY A 101 3.40 42.86 3.02
N GLU A 102 2.51 42.98 2.04
CA GLU A 102 1.07 43.22 2.23
C GLU A 102 0.27 41.92 2.46
N ARG A 103 0.89 40.75 2.28
CA ARG A 103 0.23 39.45 2.43
C ARG A 103 0.63 38.74 3.72
N TYR A 104 -0.14 37.73 4.07
CA TYR A 104 0.20 36.78 5.12
C TYR A 104 0.66 35.45 4.52
N ILE A 105 1.45 34.72 5.29
CA ILE A 105 1.87 33.34 5.02
C ILE A 105 1.52 32.51 6.26
N SER A 106 0.92 31.34 6.05
CA SER A 106 0.76 30.34 7.11
C SER A 106 2.14 29.85 7.57
N SER A 107 2.52 30.13 8.82
CA SER A 107 3.78 29.63 9.38
C SER A 107 3.82 28.10 9.45
N LEU A 108 2.65 27.45 9.59
CA LEU A 108 2.53 26.00 9.52
C LEU A 108 2.89 25.48 8.13
N ALA A 109 2.32 26.10 7.07
CA ALA A 109 2.67 25.74 5.70
C ALA A 109 4.16 25.98 5.43
N ALA A 110 4.72 27.10 5.91
CA ALA A 110 6.14 27.39 5.78
C ALA A 110 7.04 26.34 6.47
N GLU A 111 6.64 25.86 7.65
CA GLU A 111 7.36 24.80 8.37
C GLU A 111 7.26 23.44 7.65
N MET A 112 6.06 23.04 7.23
CA MET A 112 5.84 21.78 6.48
C MET A 112 6.65 21.76 5.18
N LEU A 113 6.73 22.89 4.48
CA LEU A 113 7.47 23.03 3.22
C LEU A 113 8.95 23.36 3.41
N LYS A 114 9.44 23.43 4.66
CA LYS A 114 10.82 23.80 5.00
C LYS A 114 11.26 25.12 4.32
N GLY A 115 10.33 26.07 4.25
CA GLY A 115 10.51 27.39 3.62
C GLY A 115 10.46 27.40 2.09
N LYS A 116 10.38 26.25 1.42
CA LYS A 116 10.30 26.16 -0.05
C LYS A 116 8.85 26.21 -0.51
N MET A 117 8.29 27.41 -0.55
CA MET A 117 6.88 27.61 -0.90
C MET A 117 6.63 27.34 -2.39
N SER A 118 6.02 26.20 -2.70
CA SER A 118 5.57 25.79 -4.03
C SER A 118 4.15 25.26 -3.98
N TYR A 119 3.34 25.54 -5.00
CA TYR A 119 1.91 25.17 -5.00
C TYR A 119 1.49 24.51 -6.32
N PRO A 120 0.65 23.45 -6.28
CA PRO A 120 0.26 22.75 -5.06
C PRO A 120 1.47 22.02 -4.43
N THR A 121 1.40 21.72 -3.15
CA THR A 121 2.27 20.72 -2.52
C THR A 121 1.42 19.80 -1.67
N THR A 122 1.56 18.49 -1.86
CA THR A 122 0.87 17.49 -1.04
C THR A 122 1.83 16.97 0.02
N VAL A 123 1.41 16.99 1.29
CA VAL A 123 2.17 16.42 2.41
C VAL A 123 1.45 15.18 2.91
N PHE A 124 2.14 14.05 2.90
CA PHE A 124 1.67 12.82 3.51
C PHE A 124 2.35 12.63 4.86
N LEU A 125 1.57 12.58 5.94
CA LEU A 125 2.06 12.46 7.31
C LEU A 125 1.53 11.19 7.96
N TYR A 126 2.42 10.39 8.54
CA TYR A 126 2.03 9.29 9.40
C TYR A 126 2.96 9.18 10.60
N ASP A 127 2.55 9.80 11.71
CA ASP A 127 3.39 9.97 12.90
C ASP A 127 3.73 8.66 13.60
N LYS A 128 2.78 7.72 13.66
CA LYS A 128 2.94 6.40 14.25
C LYS A 128 4.18 5.67 13.71
N GLU A 129 4.44 5.79 12.42
CA GLU A 129 5.56 5.13 11.73
C GLU A 129 6.67 6.10 11.34
N ASN A 130 6.59 7.36 11.80
CA ASN A 130 7.55 8.43 11.48
C ASN A 130 7.80 8.61 9.97
N VAL A 131 6.75 8.47 9.15
CA VAL A 131 6.81 8.66 7.70
C VAL A 131 6.22 10.03 7.34
N ASN A 132 7.06 10.92 6.81
CA ASN A 132 6.65 12.25 6.36
C ASN A 132 7.23 12.53 4.97
N ILE A 133 6.35 12.67 3.98
CA ILE A 133 6.72 12.91 2.60
C ILE A 133 6.08 14.21 2.12
N VAL A 134 6.92 15.12 1.62
CA VAL A 134 6.49 16.41 1.06
C VAL A 134 6.70 16.35 -0.45
N VAL A 135 5.62 16.54 -1.21
CA VAL A 135 5.61 16.34 -2.66
C VAL A 135 5.19 17.65 -3.37
N PRO A 136 6.17 18.46 -3.80
CA PRO A 136 5.91 19.67 -4.58
C PRO A 136 5.32 19.39 -5.95
N GLY A 137 4.41 20.25 -6.38
CA GLY A 137 3.86 20.27 -7.72
C GLY A 137 2.57 19.47 -7.88
N TYR A 138 2.04 19.50 -9.10
CA TYR A 138 0.84 18.78 -9.49
C TYR A 138 1.06 17.27 -9.45
N LEU A 139 0.14 16.55 -8.80
CA LEU A 139 0.05 15.09 -8.85
C LEU A 139 -1.10 14.71 -9.76
N ASP A 140 -0.78 14.00 -10.84
CA ASP A 140 -1.78 13.32 -11.67
C ASP A 140 -2.37 12.11 -10.92
N VAL A 141 -3.35 11.47 -11.55
CA VAL A 141 -4.09 10.34 -10.98
C VAL A 141 -3.15 9.18 -10.65
N ALA A 142 -2.29 8.77 -11.58
CA ALA A 142 -1.43 7.60 -11.40
C ALA A 142 -0.41 7.80 -10.26
N LYS A 143 0.20 8.99 -10.19
CA LYS A 143 1.11 9.32 -9.09
C LYS A 143 0.38 9.40 -7.76
N MET A 144 -0.80 10.02 -7.71
CA MET A 144 -1.60 10.05 -6.49
C MET A 144 -1.96 8.63 -6.04
N GLU A 145 -2.39 7.74 -6.94
CA GLU A 145 -2.66 6.34 -6.63
C GLU A 145 -1.43 5.64 -6.03
N ALA A 146 -0.24 5.83 -6.60
CA ALA A 146 1.00 5.27 -6.07
C ALA A 146 1.26 5.71 -4.62
N PHE A 147 1.14 7.01 -4.31
CA PHE A 147 1.27 7.50 -2.94
C PHE A 147 0.21 6.91 -2.01
N LEU A 148 -1.05 6.88 -2.43
CA LEU A 148 -2.12 6.34 -1.60
C LEU A 148 -1.87 4.88 -1.25
N ILE A 149 -1.48 4.06 -2.23
CA ILE A 149 -1.18 2.63 -2.06
C ILE A 149 0.05 2.44 -1.16
N TYR A 150 1.11 3.23 -1.36
CA TYR A 150 2.33 3.18 -0.55
C TYR A 150 2.05 3.25 0.95
N PHE A 151 1.10 4.10 1.37
CA PHE A 151 0.69 4.23 2.76
C PHE A 151 -0.30 3.13 3.19
N THR A 152 -1.30 2.80 2.37
CA THR A 152 -2.35 1.85 2.80
C THR A 152 -1.92 0.40 2.79
N GLU A 153 -0.95 0.05 1.95
CA GLU A 153 -0.39 -1.30 1.87
C GLU A 153 0.97 -1.40 2.60
N ASN A 154 1.28 -0.39 3.43
CA ASN A 154 2.45 -0.30 4.30
C ASN A 154 3.80 -0.50 3.58
N ALA A 155 3.88 -0.10 2.31
CA ALA A 155 5.11 -0.27 1.52
C ALA A 155 6.31 0.49 2.11
N TYR A 156 6.05 1.57 2.85
CA TYR A 156 7.10 2.32 3.57
C TYR A 156 7.92 1.50 4.57
N PHE A 157 7.48 0.31 4.98
CA PHE A 157 8.31 -0.57 5.83
C PHE A 157 9.50 -1.16 5.10
N SER A 158 9.43 -1.32 3.78
CA SER A 158 10.48 -1.98 3.00
C SER A 158 11.18 -1.03 2.05
N THR A 159 10.42 -0.17 1.36
CA THR A 159 10.90 0.52 0.18
C THR A 159 10.84 2.03 0.31
N ASN A 160 11.74 2.73 -0.38
CA ASN A 160 11.64 4.18 -0.52
C ASN A 160 10.54 4.53 -1.53
N ILE A 161 9.81 5.62 -1.27
CA ILE A 161 8.74 6.08 -2.15
C ILE A 161 9.14 6.26 -3.61
N ASN A 162 10.37 6.70 -3.90
CA ASN A 162 10.80 6.88 -5.30
C ASN A 162 10.91 5.54 -6.03
N ASP A 163 11.47 4.54 -5.36
CA ASP A 163 11.61 3.20 -5.92
C ASP A 163 10.24 2.53 -6.07
N PHE A 164 9.37 2.71 -5.06
CA PHE A 164 7.99 2.23 -5.13
C PHE A 164 7.21 2.82 -6.30
N ILE A 165 7.34 4.13 -6.56
CA ILE A 165 6.65 4.78 -7.69
C ILE A 165 7.16 4.24 -9.03
N VAL A 166 8.48 4.01 -9.16
CA VAL A 166 9.06 3.41 -10.37
C VAL A 166 8.45 2.03 -10.62
N ASP A 167 8.43 1.18 -9.59
CA ASP A 167 7.88 -0.17 -9.67
C ASP A 167 6.35 -0.14 -9.93
N PHE A 168 5.62 0.79 -9.29
CA PHE A 168 4.19 0.99 -9.50
C PHE A 168 3.88 1.40 -10.95
N GLU A 169 4.58 2.40 -11.47
CA GLU A 169 4.40 2.85 -12.84
C GLU A 169 4.76 1.74 -13.84
N GLN A 170 5.76 0.90 -13.55
CA GLN A 170 6.12 -0.21 -14.41
C GLN A 170 4.99 -1.25 -14.53
N VAL A 171 4.25 -1.50 -13.47
CA VAL A 171 3.18 -2.51 -13.44
C VAL A 171 1.84 -1.96 -13.92
N PHE A 172 1.51 -0.72 -13.59
CA PHE A 172 0.16 -0.18 -13.80
C PHE A 172 0.04 0.84 -14.94
N THR A 173 1.15 1.26 -15.56
CA THR A 173 1.07 2.16 -16.73
C THR A 173 0.87 1.35 -18.02
N PRO A 174 -0.23 1.55 -18.77
CA PRO A 174 -0.44 0.87 -20.05
C PRO A 174 0.71 1.12 -21.04
N GLY A 175 1.15 0.08 -21.74
CA GLY A 175 2.18 0.17 -22.79
C GLY A 175 3.63 0.06 -22.30
N LYS A 176 3.87 0.00 -20.98
CA LYS A 176 5.15 -0.51 -20.44
C LYS A 176 5.06 -2.04 -20.34
N GLU A 177 5.16 -2.73 -21.48
CA GLU A 177 5.19 -4.19 -21.47
C GLU A 177 6.41 -4.68 -20.67
N MET A 178 6.19 -5.60 -19.73
CA MET A 178 7.28 -6.35 -19.11
C MET A 178 7.92 -7.25 -20.18
N GLN A 179 9.26 -7.27 -20.24
CA GLN A 179 9.99 -8.20 -21.11
C GLN A 179 9.51 -9.65 -20.87
N GLU A 180 9.20 -10.36 -21.96
CA GLU A 180 8.61 -11.71 -21.98
C GLU A 180 9.50 -12.81 -21.37
N ASN A 181 10.75 -12.50 -20.99
CA ASN A 181 11.67 -13.44 -20.36
C ASN A 181 11.42 -13.54 -18.84
N ARG A 182 10.20 -13.91 -18.43
CA ARG A 182 9.95 -14.25 -17.03
C ARG A 182 10.56 -15.63 -16.75
N PRO A 183 11.44 -15.78 -15.75
CA PRO A 183 11.90 -17.11 -15.34
C PRO A 183 10.72 -18.00 -14.98
N GLU A 184 10.87 -19.31 -15.24
CA GLU A 184 9.87 -20.33 -14.90
C GLU A 184 9.44 -20.19 -13.42
N PRO A 185 8.14 -20.35 -13.11
CA PRO A 185 7.67 -20.32 -11.74
C PRO A 185 8.36 -21.40 -10.90
N TYR A 186 9.10 -20.98 -9.87
CA TYR A 186 9.76 -21.87 -8.90
C TYR A 186 8.85 -22.22 -7.71
N TRP A 187 7.55 -21.98 -7.87
CA TRP A 187 6.53 -22.34 -6.89
C TRP A 187 6.42 -23.86 -6.79
N THR A 188 6.64 -24.38 -5.59
CA THR A 188 6.36 -25.76 -5.21
C THR A 188 4.87 -25.90 -4.94
N SER A 189 4.24 -26.95 -5.46
CA SER A 189 2.85 -27.24 -5.13
C SER A 189 2.75 -27.70 -3.67
N PHE A 190 1.61 -27.43 -3.02
CA PHE A 190 1.36 -27.94 -1.66
C PHE A 190 1.41 -29.47 -1.58
N GLN A 191 1.03 -30.16 -2.66
CA GLN A 191 1.07 -31.62 -2.73
C GLN A 191 2.51 -32.16 -2.78
N ASP A 192 3.42 -31.45 -3.46
CA ASP A 192 4.80 -31.88 -3.62
C ASP A 192 5.69 -31.54 -2.42
N LEU A 193 5.27 -30.59 -1.57
CA LEU A 193 6.05 -30.10 -0.45
C LEU A 193 6.54 -31.24 0.46
N GLU A 194 5.65 -32.15 0.88
CA GLU A 194 6.02 -33.23 1.81
C GLU A 194 7.08 -34.17 1.22
N ASN A 195 6.97 -34.47 -0.07
CA ASN A 195 7.94 -35.32 -0.76
C ASN A 195 9.28 -34.61 -0.92
N LYS A 196 9.26 -33.32 -1.24
CA LYS A 196 10.48 -32.52 -1.40
C LYS A 196 11.19 -32.31 -0.05
N GLN A 197 10.48 -32.04 1.03
CA GLN A 197 11.06 -31.88 2.37
C GLN A 197 11.78 -33.14 2.87
N LYS A 198 11.39 -34.33 2.38
CA LYS A 198 12.13 -35.58 2.66
C LYS A 198 13.45 -35.68 1.87
N ALA A 199 13.59 -34.93 0.78
CA ALA A 199 14.75 -34.99 -0.12
C ALA A 199 15.81 -33.93 0.20
N GLU A 200 15.41 -32.68 0.50
CA GLU A 200 16.34 -31.61 0.88
C GLU A 200 15.83 -30.88 2.12
N ASN A 201 16.76 -30.52 3.00
CA ASN A 201 16.45 -29.79 4.23
C ASN A 201 16.43 -28.28 3.97
N LYS A 202 15.34 -27.78 3.37
CA LYS A 202 15.11 -26.35 3.10
C LYS A 202 13.97 -25.80 3.95
N LYS A 203 14.07 -24.51 4.28
CA LYS A 203 12.99 -23.74 4.93
C LYS A 203 11.78 -23.61 4.00
N VAL A 204 10.64 -23.17 4.51
CA VAL A 204 9.45 -22.90 3.67
C VAL A 204 9.19 -21.41 3.62
N LEU A 205 9.05 -20.87 2.42
CA LEU A 205 8.55 -19.51 2.18
C LEU A 205 7.14 -19.62 1.60
N LEU A 206 6.13 -19.20 2.37
CA LEU A 206 4.75 -19.15 1.90
C LEU A 206 4.35 -17.70 1.63
N TYR A 207 4.11 -17.39 0.37
CA TYR A 207 3.58 -16.11 -0.07
C TYR A 207 2.06 -16.15 -0.17
N LEU A 208 1.38 -15.28 0.58
CA LEU A 208 -0.05 -15.02 0.45
C LEU A 208 -0.27 -13.77 -0.39
N SER A 209 -1.01 -13.93 -1.49
CA SER A 209 -1.40 -12.83 -2.35
C SER A 209 -2.90 -12.62 -2.38
N ALA A 210 -3.32 -11.41 -2.75
CA ALA A 210 -4.72 -11.10 -2.94
C ALA A 210 -4.93 -10.31 -4.24
N PRO A 211 -6.00 -10.61 -5.00
CA PRO A 211 -6.27 -9.94 -6.27
C PRO A 211 -6.59 -8.45 -6.11
N TRP A 212 -6.99 -8.02 -4.89
CA TRP A 212 -7.26 -6.62 -4.57
C TRP A 212 -6.05 -5.85 -4.04
N SER A 213 -4.91 -6.50 -3.76
CA SER A 213 -3.69 -5.81 -3.35
C SER A 213 -2.86 -5.43 -4.56
N ASN A 214 -2.51 -4.15 -4.67
CA ASN A 214 -1.63 -3.67 -5.73
C ASN A 214 -0.19 -4.11 -5.49
N SER A 215 0.26 -4.11 -4.24
CA SER A 215 1.57 -4.62 -3.84
C SER A 215 1.69 -6.12 -4.13
N SER A 216 0.63 -6.92 -3.99
CA SER A 216 0.65 -8.32 -4.42
C SER A 216 0.97 -8.46 -5.91
N LYS A 217 0.26 -7.69 -6.76
CA LYS A 217 0.50 -7.66 -8.21
C LYS A 217 1.92 -7.20 -8.54
N MET A 218 2.41 -6.19 -7.82
CA MET A 218 3.77 -5.69 -8.00
C MET A 218 4.82 -6.74 -7.63
N MET A 219 4.68 -7.43 -6.49
CA MET A 219 5.63 -8.46 -6.08
C MET A 219 5.64 -9.65 -7.06
N GLU A 220 4.47 -10.11 -7.50
CA GLU A 220 4.32 -11.19 -8.48
C GLU A 220 4.96 -10.86 -9.83
N GLN A 221 4.99 -9.59 -10.21
CA GLN A 221 5.54 -9.14 -11.49
C GLN A 221 7.01 -8.75 -11.40
N LEU A 222 7.45 -8.11 -10.32
CA LEU A 222 8.76 -7.47 -10.26
C LEU A 222 9.74 -8.16 -9.31
N VAL A 223 9.24 -8.75 -8.22
CA VAL A 223 10.10 -9.22 -7.11
C VAL A 223 10.35 -10.70 -7.25
N PHE A 224 9.30 -11.52 -7.28
CA PHE A 224 9.47 -12.97 -7.40
C PHE A 224 10.18 -13.38 -8.70
N PRO A 225 9.94 -12.73 -9.86
CA PRO A 225 10.68 -13.05 -11.08
C PRO A 225 12.10 -12.47 -11.15
N ASP A 226 12.53 -11.63 -10.20
CA ASP A 226 13.90 -11.10 -10.17
C ASP A 226 14.91 -12.25 -10.03
N SER A 227 15.98 -12.23 -10.82
CA SER A 227 16.92 -13.34 -10.89
C SER A 227 17.73 -13.52 -9.60
N THR A 228 18.03 -12.44 -8.88
CA THR A 228 18.74 -12.49 -7.59
C THR A 228 17.82 -13.06 -6.53
N PHE A 229 16.60 -12.51 -6.44
CA PHE A 229 15.59 -12.96 -5.49
C PHE A 229 15.27 -14.44 -5.70
N SER A 230 14.98 -14.83 -6.94
CA SER A 230 14.65 -16.20 -7.32
C SER A 230 15.80 -17.17 -7.01
N SER A 231 17.06 -16.78 -7.24
CA SER A 231 18.23 -17.60 -6.93
C SER A 231 18.37 -17.84 -5.42
N ILE A 232 18.23 -16.80 -4.60
CA ILE A 232 18.27 -16.91 -3.13
C ILE A 232 17.09 -17.75 -2.63
N ALA A 233 15.89 -17.50 -3.15
CA ALA A 233 14.67 -18.21 -2.80
C ALA A 233 14.80 -19.73 -3.07
N GLN A 234 15.22 -20.11 -4.28
CA GLN A 234 15.39 -21.52 -4.66
C GLN A 234 16.54 -22.22 -3.89
N LYS A 235 17.57 -21.46 -3.50
CA LYS A 235 18.71 -21.99 -2.74
C LYS A 235 18.30 -22.42 -1.33
N TYR A 236 17.49 -21.62 -0.64
CA TYR A 236 17.23 -21.83 0.79
C TYR A 236 15.80 -22.27 1.12
N TYR A 237 14.84 -22.12 0.19
CA TYR A 237 13.42 -22.29 0.49
C TYR A 237 12.67 -23.18 -0.49
N TYR A 238 11.70 -23.92 0.02
CA TYR A 238 10.52 -24.34 -0.74
C TYR A 238 9.53 -23.18 -0.80
N CYS A 239 9.36 -22.59 -1.97
CA CYS A 239 8.49 -21.45 -2.18
C CYS A 239 7.08 -21.91 -2.51
N LEU A 240 6.10 -21.51 -1.73
CA LEU A 240 4.68 -21.76 -1.94
C LEU A 240 3.97 -20.43 -2.22
N HIS A 241 2.95 -20.48 -3.06
CA HIS A 241 2.07 -19.35 -3.32
C HIS A 241 0.63 -19.75 -3.07
N LEU A 242 -0.11 -18.90 -2.35
CA LEU A 242 -1.54 -19.06 -2.13
C LEU A 242 -2.26 -17.73 -2.38
N ASP A 243 -3.14 -17.70 -3.38
CA ASP A 243 -4.18 -16.67 -3.46
C ASP A 243 -5.14 -16.88 -2.27
N VAL A 244 -5.35 -15.83 -1.49
CA VAL A 244 -6.22 -15.87 -0.31
C VAL A 244 -7.68 -16.21 -0.63
N LEU A 245 -8.12 -16.12 -1.89
CA LEU A 245 -9.45 -16.55 -2.35
C LEU A 245 -9.45 -17.92 -3.05
N SER A 246 -8.34 -18.65 -3.04
CA SER A 246 -8.25 -19.97 -3.69
C SER A 246 -9.40 -20.89 -3.23
N GLN A 247 -9.93 -21.64 -4.20
CA GLN A 247 -10.95 -22.66 -3.98
C GLN A 247 -10.35 -24.06 -3.76
N ASP A 248 -9.02 -24.17 -3.92
CA ASP A 248 -8.33 -25.44 -3.78
C ASP A 248 -8.45 -25.96 -2.35
N THR A 249 -8.35 -27.28 -2.22
CA THR A 249 -8.15 -27.91 -0.93
C THR A 249 -6.73 -28.45 -0.87
N LEU A 250 -5.97 -27.98 0.12
CA LEU A 250 -4.56 -28.29 0.26
C LEU A 250 -4.26 -28.85 1.65
N THR A 251 -3.16 -29.57 1.76
CA THR A 251 -2.57 -29.94 3.04
C THR A 251 -1.34 -29.07 3.26
N PHE A 252 -1.22 -28.50 4.45
CA PHE A 252 -0.03 -27.78 4.87
C PHE A 252 0.34 -28.23 6.27
N MET A 253 1.58 -28.69 6.43
CA MET A 253 2.02 -29.44 7.60
C MET A 253 1.09 -30.65 7.83
N THR A 254 0.49 -30.78 9.01
CA THR A 254 -0.40 -31.90 9.36
C THR A 254 -1.89 -31.60 9.15
N HIS A 255 -2.24 -30.43 8.60
CA HIS A 255 -3.62 -29.95 8.55
C HIS A 255 -4.09 -29.76 7.11
N ARG A 256 -5.38 -30.08 6.88
CA ARG A 256 -6.06 -29.88 5.61
C ARG A 256 -6.87 -28.58 5.68
N PHE A 257 -6.70 -27.73 4.68
CA PHE A 257 -7.33 -26.42 4.56
C PHE A 257 -8.08 -26.33 3.24
N ALA A 258 -9.26 -25.72 3.27
CA ALA A 258 -10.07 -25.44 2.09
C ALA A 258 -10.57 -23.99 2.10
N ASN A 259 -11.37 -23.61 1.11
CA ASN A 259 -12.08 -22.33 1.15
C ASN A 259 -13.10 -22.27 2.30
N ALA A 260 -13.16 -21.15 3.03
CA ALA A 260 -14.05 -20.97 4.18
C ALA A 260 -15.48 -20.51 3.80
N GLY A 261 -15.78 -20.40 2.50
CA GLY A 261 -17.09 -20.06 1.96
C GLY A 261 -17.49 -18.60 2.17
N LYS A 262 -18.70 -18.26 1.70
CA LYS A 262 -19.20 -16.88 1.63
C LYS A 262 -19.30 -16.18 2.99
N GLU A 263 -19.63 -16.91 4.05
CA GLU A 263 -19.71 -16.40 5.43
C GLU A 263 -18.36 -15.83 5.90
N ASN A 264 -17.26 -16.27 5.29
CA ASN A 264 -15.90 -15.81 5.58
C ASN A 264 -15.30 -15.05 4.39
N ASN A 265 -16.13 -14.35 3.60
CA ASN A 265 -15.73 -13.62 2.40
C ASN A 265 -15.00 -14.48 1.35
N ASN A 266 -15.23 -15.80 1.35
CA ASN A 266 -14.52 -16.79 0.53
C ASN A 266 -13.00 -16.79 0.75
N LEU A 267 -12.52 -16.41 1.93
CA LEU A 267 -11.11 -16.53 2.28
C LEU A 267 -10.71 -18.00 2.45
N HIS A 268 -9.49 -18.34 2.04
CA HIS A 268 -8.92 -19.67 2.23
C HIS A 268 -8.55 -19.89 3.71
N GLN A 269 -8.87 -21.05 4.27
CA GLN A 269 -8.69 -21.33 5.70
C GLN A 269 -7.24 -21.21 6.16
N LEU A 270 -6.26 -21.58 5.32
CA LEU A 270 -4.84 -21.39 5.65
C LEU A 270 -4.49 -19.91 5.79
N ALA A 271 -5.00 -19.05 4.91
CA ALA A 271 -4.79 -17.61 5.02
C ALA A 271 -5.38 -17.08 6.32
N ILE A 272 -6.62 -17.48 6.66
CA ILE A 272 -7.27 -17.11 7.93
C ILE A 272 -6.44 -17.56 9.14
N ALA A 273 -5.95 -18.80 9.13
CA ALA A 273 -5.17 -19.37 10.23
C ALA A 273 -3.85 -18.62 10.47
N LEU A 274 -3.21 -18.13 9.41
CA LEU A 274 -1.94 -17.39 9.47
C LEU A 274 -2.13 -15.91 9.83
N SER A 275 -3.32 -15.35 9.60
CA SER A 275 -3.58 -13.90 9.67
C SER A 275 -3.59 -13.29 11.09
N ASP A 276 -3.48 -14.09 12.15
CA ASP A 276 -3.66 -13.62 13.55
C ASP A 276 -4.81 -12.59 13.70
N LYS A 277 -6.00 -12.99 13.27
CA LYS A 277 -7.27 -12.20 13.25
C LYS A 277 -7.34 -11.05 12.24
N ILE A 278 -6.24 -10.59 11.65
CA ILE A 278 -6.22 -9.50 10.69
C ILE A 278 -5.46 -9.93 9.44
N LEU A 279 -6.18 -10.20 8.35
CA LEU A 279 -5.54 -10.53 7.08
C LEU A 279 -4.76 -9.34 6.55
N ARG A 280 -3.45 -9.52 6.40
CA ARG A 280 -2.54 -8.56 5.77
C ARG A 280 -1.98 -9.17 4.49
N VAL A 281 -2.10 -8.43 3.40
CA VAL A 281 -1.66 -8.84 2.06
C VAL A 281 -0.97 -7.67 1.36
N PRO A 282 0.13 -7.91 0.61
CA PRO A 282 0.84 -9.18 0.50
C PRO A 282 1.43 -9.61 1.85
N SER A 283 1.61 -10.91 2.04
CA SER A 283 2.35 -11.40 3.19
C SER A 283 3.23 -12.60 2.86
N ILE A 284 4.39 -12.67 3.52
CA ILE A 284 5.32 -13.79 3.42
C ILE A 284 5.48 -14.37 4.82
N TYR A 285 5.27 -15.68 4.93
CA TYR A 285 5.50 -16.46 6.14
C TYR A 285 6.69 -17.38 5.90
N ILE A 286 7.69 -17.30 6.78
CA ILE A 286 8.87 -18.17 6.71
C ILE A 286 8.78 -19.18 7.84
N PHE A 287 8.86 -20.46 7.50
CA PHE A 287 8.91 -21.56 8.45
C PHE A 287 10.28 -22.23 8.39
N ASP A 288 10.77 -22.71 9.53
CA ASP A 288 11.94 -23.56 9.58
C ASP A 288 11.67 -24.92 8.94
N GLU A 289 12.72 -25.72 8.86
CA GLU A 289 12.72 -27.05 8.26
C GLU A 289 11.75 -28.02 8.95
N GLU A 290 11.48 -27.81 10.26
CA GLU A 290 10.51 -28.55 11.05
C GLU A 290 9.07 -28.00 10.98
N GLY A 291 8.87 -26.90 10.24
CA GLY A 291 7.57 -26.29 10.01
C GLY A 291 7.09 -25.32 11.10
N LYS A 292 7.99 -24.88 11.98
CA LYS A 292 7.71 -23.82 12.95
C LYS A 292 7.89 -22.45 12.29
N LEU A 293 6.92 -21.57 12.51
CA LEU A 293 6.95 -20.20 12.01
C LEU A 293 8.13 -19.43 12.61
N MET A 294 9.00 -18.91 11.74
CA MET A 294 10.16 -18.10 12.09
C MET A 294 9.88 -16.60 11.94
N GLU A 295 9.24 -16.19 10.84
CA GLU A 295 9.06 -14.79 10.49
C GLU A 295 7.75 -14.58 9.72
N SER A 296 7.17 -13.38 9.85
CA SER A 296 5.98 -12.94 9.12
C SER A 296 6.14 -11.50 8.64
N LEU A 297 6.20 -11.33 7.32
CA LEU A 297 6.34 -10.03 6.66
C LEU A 297 4.97 -9.64 6.09
N TYR A 298 4.45 -8.46 6.45
CA TYR A 298 3.08 -8.01 6.14
C TYR A 298 3.03 -6.75 5.29
N PHE A 299 3.93 -6.64 4.32
CA PHE A 299 4.12 -5.45 3.51
C PHE A 299 4.67 -5.84 2.14
N TYR A 300 4.53 -4.92 1.17
CA TYR A 300 5.29 -4.97 -0.08
C TYR A 300 6.77 -5.21 0.24
N LEU A 301 7.45 -6.13 -0.44
CA LEU A 301 8.88 -6.36 -0.24
C LEU A 301 9.59 -6.01 -1.54
N ASP A 302 10.35 -4.91 -1.58
CA ASP A 302 11.17 -4.59 -2.74
C ASP A 302 12.30 -5.61 -2.94
N ARG A 303 12.89 -5.61 -4.13
CA ARG A 303 13.94 -6.55 -4.52
C ARG A 303 15.15 -6.51 -3.57
N GLY A 304 15.72 -5.34 -3.32
CA GLY A 304 16.94 -5.22 -2.52
C GLY A 304 16.75 -5.66 -1.08
N LYS A 305 15.68 -5.19 -0.42
CA LYS A 305 15.37 -5.63 0.94
C LYS A 305 14.94 -7.10 0.99
N GLY A 306 14.23 -7.56 -0.03
CA GLY A 306 13.82 -8.95 -0.18
C GLY A 306 15.00 -9.90 -0.22
N ASP A 307 15.96 -9.63 -1.09
CA ASP A 307 17.20 -10.42 -1.22
C ASP A 307 17.93 -10.51 0.12
N MET A 308 18.08 -9.37 0.81
CA MET A 308 18.75 -9.32 2.10
C MET A 308 18.04 -10.14 3.18
N ILE A 309 16.71 -10.01 3.31
CA ILE A 309 15.94 -10.76 4.31
C ILE A 309 16.00 -12.26 4.02
N LEU A 310 15.78 -12.65 2.76
CA LEU A 310 15.80 -14.06 2.37
C LEU A 310 17.17 -14.70 2.56
N ASP A 311 18.26 -14.01 2.22
CA ASP A 311 19.61 -14.54 2.49
C ASP A 311 19.90 -14.58 3.99
N TYR A 312 19.56 -13.54 4.76
CA TYR A 312 19.84 -13.48 6.21
C TYR A 312 19.17 -14.63 6.98
N ILE A 313 17.91 -14.93 6.67
CA ILE A 313 17.16 -16.04 7.29
C ILE A 313 17.58 -17.38 6.69
N GLY A 314 17.74 -17.46 5.37
CA GLY A 314 18.01 -18.70 4.65
C GLY A 314 19.40 -19.27 4.94
N SER A 315 20.40 -18.39 5.03
CA SER A 315 21.79 -18.73 5.37
C SER A 315 22.03 -18.95 6.87
N ASP A 316 21.00 -18.80 7.71
CA ASP A 316 21.11 -18.80 9.17
C ASP A 316 22.05 -17.71 9.73
N THR A 317 22.35 -16.66 8.97
CA THR A 317 23.22 -15.55 9.42
C THR A 317 22.68 -14.89 10.70
N TYR A 318 21.36 -14.89 10.88
CA TYR A 318 20.70 -14.40 12.11
C TYR A 318 21.15 -15.09 13.41
N LYS A 319 21.72 -16.31 13.33
CA LYS A 319 22.26 -17.02 14.50
C LYS A 319 23.56 -16.40 15.01
N ASN A 320 24.29 -15.67 14.15
CA ASN A 320 25.65 -15.21 14.41
C ASN A 320 25.82 -13.68 14.34
N MET A 321 24.88 -12.98 13.71
CA MET A 321 24.98 -11.54 13.44
C MET A 321 23.62 -10.89 13.58
N THR A 322 23.57 -9.66 14.09
CA THR A 322 22.33 -8.89 14.13
C THR A 322 21.93 -8.41 12.73
N TRP A 323 20.62 -8.17 12.51
CA TRP A 323 20.13 -7.61 11.25
C TRP A 323 20.83 -6.29 10.90
N THR A 324 21.04 -5.42 11.89
CA THR A 324 21.72 -4.14 11.70
C THR A 324 23.15 -4.28 11.21
N ASP A 325 23.90 -5.25 11.75
CA ASP A 325 25.28 -5.49 11.33
C ASP A 325 25.34 -6.17 9.96
N TYR A 326 24.40 -7.06 9.68
CA TYR A 326 24.25 -7.70 8.38
C TYR A 326 23.96 -6.69 7.26
N VAL A 327 23.01 -5.77 7.47
CA VAL A 327 22.72 -4.70 6.49
C VAL A 327 23.95 -3.82 6.27
N LYS A 328 24.66 -3.43 7.34
CA LYS A 328 25.91 -2.64 7.20
C LYS A 328 27.00 -3.38 6.44
N MET A 329 27.07 -4.70 6.59
CA MET A 329 28.00 -5.54 5.83
C MET A 329 27.62 -5.57 4.35
N LYS A 330 26.35 -5.86 4.04
CA LYS A 330 25.83 -5.91 2.67
C LYS A 330 25.97 -4.59 1.93
N SER A 331 25.66 -3.45 2.57
CA SER A 331 25.86 -2.14 1.95
C SER A 331 27.32 -1.83 1.58
N LYS A 332 28.32 -2.47 2.21
CA LYS A 332 29.73 -2.35 1.83
C LYS A 332 30.11 -3.24 0.64
N GLU A 333 29.37 -4.33 0.43
CA GLU A 333 29.55 -5.27 -0.68
C GLU A 333 28.90 -4.77 -1.99
N GLY A 334 28.22 -3.62 -1.95
CA GLY A 334 27.50 -3.06 -3.09
C GLY A 334 26.09 -3.63 -3.26
N PHE A 335 25.53 -4.20 -2.19
CA PHE A 335 24.10 -4.53 -2.07
C PHE A 335 23.27 -3.31 -1.70
#